data_AF-A0A519LG55-F1
#
_entry.id   AF-A0A519LG55-F1
#
_cell.length_a   1.000
_cell.length_b   1.000
_cell.length_c   1.000
_cell.angle_alpha   90.00
_cell.angle_beta   90.00
_cell.angle_gamma   90.00
#
_symmetry.space_group_name_H-M   'P 1'
#
loop_
_entity.id
_entity.type
_entity.pdbx_description
1 polymer ?
#
loop_
_entity_poly.entity_id
_entity_poly.type
_entity_poly.pdbx_seq_one_letter_code
_entity_poly.pdbx_strand_id
1 'polypeptide(L)'
;MQNSHKKNKKLRDKKPLYILAGAIAFFGIFVYLITRPSIQNIALKELETSYNKKDVETVWYKYKAELSEDEEFLNATRSKLSSFKLSDDDLRYCQGWLPPAPTSINIVVIPDLSGRINDNINNPDQVGNDKLVLKTIWQSFINVSKLKQDSKDKFIVDVTDISQAKGQFGKVANQLQFDLSTHKGKSNLLYFTDGKNKEFEKGINTMYDSAKAKPLGADYVFYLRRYLNSRLKKSTLFDNYLNKVLIVTDGYLEATGRSPDTKIYGFEKVLYPAVTFGNILSIINLKQLNIPAVSVDLSNTQILICEVNERKKGKGKDFEILEVYWKDWMTKMGLKSENFKFIPREQASNITENYIKNFIEN
;
A
#
# COMPACT_ATOMS: atom_id res chain seq x y z
N MET A 1 -71.44 -1.36 88.35
CA MET A 1 -71.83 -1.46 86.92
C MET A 1 -70.73 -0.88 86.06
N GLN A 2 -70.47 -1.54 84.94
CA GLN A 2 -69.29 -1.45 84.06
C GLN A 2 -69.06 -0.05 83.47
N ASN A 3 -67.81 0.44 83.51
CA ASN A 3 -67.36 1.53 82.63
C ASN A 3 -66.57 0.93 81.46
N SER A 4 -67.18 0.95 80.27
CA SER A 4 -66.59 0.46 79.03
C SER A 4 -65.62 1.51 78.45
N HIS A 5 -64.34 1.17 78.30
CA HIS A 5 -63.39 1.95 77.53
C HIS A 5 -63.50 1.62 76.04
N LYS A 6 -64.13 2.51 75.24
CA LYS A 6 -64.00 2.51 73.78
C LYS A 6 -62.65 3.13 73.40
N LYS A 7 -61.68 2.30 72.99
CA LYS A 7 -60.43 2.74 72.34
C LYS A 7 -60.70 3.10 70.87
N ASN A 8 -60.56 4.38 70.53
CA ASN A 8 -60.50 4.84 69.13
C ASN A 8 -59.21 4.33 68.46
N LYS A 9 -59.33 3.43 67.48
CA LYS A 9 -58.22 2.98 66.63
C LYS A 9 -57.76 4.15 65.75
N LYS A 10 -56.58 4.72 66.01
CA LYS A 10 -55.88 5.62 65.07
C LYS A 10 -55.63 4.86 63.76
N LEU A 11 -56.24 5.31 62.66
CA LEU A 11 -55.93 4.87 61.31
C LEU A 11 -54.44 5.14 61.05
N ARG A 12 -53.64 4.07 60.91
CA ARG A 12 -52.21 4.17 60.58
C ARG A 12 -52.06 4.84 59.22
N ASP A 13 -51.34 5.95 59.19
CA ASP A 13 -50.99 6.64 57.95
C ASP A 13 -50.10 5.72 57.10
N LYS A 14 -50.65 5.25 55.96
CA LYS A 14 -49.99 4.32 55.05
C LYS A 14 -49.06 5.03 54.05
N LYS A 15 -49.01 6.37 54.04
CA LYS A 15 -48.13 7.15 53.14
C LYS A 15 -46.66 6.71 53.18
N PRO A 16 -46.02 6.44 54.34
CA PRO A 16 -44.63 5.99 54.38
C PRO A 16 -44.43 4.63 53.71
N LEU A 17 -45.43 3.73 53.80
CA LEU A 17 -45.40 2.42 53.16
C LEU A 17 -45.51 2.52 51.63
N TYR A 18 -46.33 3.43 51.11
CA TYR A 18 -46.42 3.67 49.66
C TYR A 18 -45.15 4.34 49.10
N ILE A 19 -44.53 5.25 49.85
CA ILE A 19 -43.24 5.85 49.48
C ILE A 19 -42.13 4.79 49.46
N LEU A 20 -42.09 3.91 50.46
CA LEU A 20 -41.11 2.81 50.52
C LEU A 20 -41.31 1.80 49.37
N ALA A 21 -42.56 1.43 49.07
CA ALA A 21 -42.87 0.55 47.94
C ALA A 21 -42.48 1.19 46.59
N GLY A 22 -42.73 2.49 46.42
CA GLY A 22 -42.30 3.25 45.26
C GLY A 22 -40.77 3.31 45.11
N ALA A 23 -40.04 3.49 46.21
CA ALA A 23 -38.58 3.49 46.21
C ALA A 23 -38.00 2.11 45.86
N ILE A 24 -38.57 1.02 46.37
CA ILE A 24 -38.15 -0.35 46.03
C ILE A 24 -38.43 -0.66 44.55
N ALA A 25 -39.60 -0.28 44.04
CA ALA A 25 -39.94 -0.46 42.62
C ALA A 25 -38.99 0.33 41.71
N PHE A 26 -38.71 1.59 42.05
CA PHE A 26 -37.76 2.42 41.32
C PHE A 26 -36.34 1.83 41.37
N PHE A 27 -35.88 1.37 42.53
CA PHE A 27 -34.58 0.74 42.68
C PHE A 27 -34.49 -0.58 41.88
N GLY A 28 -35.55 -1.38 41.86
CA GLY A 28 -35.61 -2.59 41.03
C GLY A 28 -35.50 -2.29 39.53
N ILE A 29 -36.20 -1.25 39.05
CA ILE A 29 -36.10 -0.79 37.65
C ILE A 29 -34.70 -0.27 37.35
N PHE A 30 -34.12 0.51 38.27
CA PHE A 30 -32.76 1.05 38.13
C PHE A 30 -31.71 -0.06 38.05
N VAL A 31 -31.76 -1.06 38.94
CA VAL A 31 -30.88 -2.22 38.90
C VAL A 31 -31.07 -3.02 37.61
N TYR A 32 -32.30 -3.21 37.14
CA TYR A 32 -32.57 -3.89 35.87
C TYR A 32 -31.97 -3.15 34.67
N LEU A 33 -32.08 -1.82 34.62
CA LEU A 33 -31.51 -1.00 33.55
C LEU A 33 -29.97 -1.04 33.53
N ILE A 34 -29.32 -1.15 34.69
CA ILE A 34 -27.85 -1.24 34.79
C ILE A 34 -27.34 -2.66 34.53
N THR A 35 -28.11 -3.68 34.88
CA THR A 35 -27.71 -5.10 34.73
C THR A 35 -28.03 -5.69 33.37
N ARG A 36 -28.89 -5.05 32.57
CA ARG A 36 -29.20 -5.50 31.20
C ARG A 36 -27.92 -5.45 30.36
N PRO A 37 -27.48 -6.57 29.77
CA PRO A 37 -26.30 -6.57 28.91
C PRO A 37 -26.55 -5.64 27.71
N SER A 38 -25.56 -4.79 27.43
CA SER A 38 -25.56 -3.96 26.22
C SER A 38 -25.63 -4.85 24.97
N ILE A 39 -26.17 -4.31 23.89
CA ILE A 39 -26.25 -5.00 22.59
C ILE A 39 -24.84 -5.42 22.14
N GLN A 40 -23.86 -4.55 22.38
CA GLN A 40 -22.43 -4.83 22.21
C GLN A 40 -21.97 -6.07 22.98
N ASN A 41 -22.23 -6.16 24.30
CA ASN A 41 -21.85 -7.31 25.11
C ASN A 41 -22.51 -8.63 24.66
N ILE A 42 -23.74 -8.57 24.15
CA ILE A 42 -24.43 -9.73 23.58
C ILE A 42 -23.71 -10.14 22.28
N ALA A 43 -23.44 -9.19 21.40
CA ALA A 43 -22.77 -9.43 20.12
C ALA A 43 -21.35 -10.01 20.31
N LEU A 44 -20.58 -9.50 21.28
CA LEU A 44 -19.26 -10.02 21.63
C LEU A 44 -19.31 -11.48 22.10
N LYS A 45 -20.29 -11.84 22.95
CA LYS A 45 -20.48 -13.24 23.38
C LYS A 45 -20.84 -14.17 22.22
N GLU A 46 -21.69 -13.71 21.29
CA GLU A 46 -22.03 -14.50 20.09
C GLU A 46 -20.83 -14.64 19.12
N LEU A 47 -19.97 -13.62 19.03
CA LEU A 47 -18.70 -13.73 18.29
C LEU A 47 -17.74 -14.74 18.93
N GLU A 48 -17.62 -14.74 20.25
CA GLU A 48 -16.75 -15.67 20.97
C GLU A 48 -17.13 -17.13 20.70
N THR A 49 -18.44 -17.44 20.67
CA THR A 49 -18.97 -18.78 20.43
C THR A 49 -19.03 -19.18 18.95
N SER A 50 -18.71 -18.27 18.01
CA SER A 50 -18.65 -18.58 16.58
C SER A 50 -17.52 -19.57 16.26
N TYR A 51 -17.79 -20.60 15.44
CA TYR A 51 -16.83 -21.67 15.13
C TYR A 51 -16.18 -21.54 13.75
N ASN A 52 -16.81 -20.79 12.85
CA ASN A 52 -16.34 -20.61 11.49
C ASN A 52 -16.65 -19.19 10.96
N LYS A 53 -16.11 -18.88 9.77
CA LYS A 53 -16.31 -17.57 9.12
C LYS A 53 -17.78 -17.22 8.85
N LYS A 54 -18.64 -18.20 8.60
CA LYS A 54 -20.06 -18.00 8.28
C LYS A 54 -20.86 -17.64 9.53
N ASP A 55 -20.51 -18.21 10.68
CA ASP A 55 -21.08 -17.84 11.97
C ASP A 55 -20.76 -16.38 12.28
N VAL A 56 -19.49 -15.97 12.12
CA VAL A 56 -19.07 -14.58 12.34
C VAL A 56 -19.76 -13.61 11.39
N GLU A 57 -19.89 -13.97 10.10
CA GLU A 57 -20.66 -13.19 9.14
C GLU A 57 -22.13 -13.03 9.58
N THR A 58 -22.75 -14.10 10.08
CA THR A 58 -24.14 -14.06 10.56
C THR A 58 -24.29 -13.11 11.75
N VAL A 59 -23.37 -13.18 12.72
CA VAL A 59 -23.34 -12.26 13.87
C VAL A 59 -23.13 -10.83 13.39
N TRP A 60 -22.23 -10.59 12.44
CA TRP A 60 -22.03 -9.27 11.84
C TRP A 60 -23.33 -8.72 11.24
N TYR A 61 -23.99 -9.45 10.35
CA TYR A 61 -25.22 -8.96 9.71
C TYR A 61 -26.38 -8.75 10.68
N LYS A 62 -26.42 -9.52 11.77
CA LYS A 62 -27.42 -9.35 12.85
C LYS A 62 -27.25 -8.02 13.59
N TYR A 63 -26.02 -7.57 13.81
CA TYR A 63 -25.73 -6.40 14.66
C TYR A 63 -25.17 -5.18 13.91
N LYS A 64 -24.81 -5.30 12.63
CA LYS A 64 -24.15 -4.22 11.88
C LYS A 64 -24.95 -2.91 11.82
N ALA A 65 -26.28 -2.97 11.84
CA ALA A 65 -27.11 -1.76 11.78
C ALA A 65 -26.93 -0.85 13.00
N GLU A 66 -26.53 -1.44 14.14
CA GLU A 66 -26.38 -0.74 15.42
C GLU A 66 -24.91 -0.60 15.82
N LEU A 67 -24.04 -1.53 15.42
CA LEU A 67 -22.65 -1.63 15.90
C LEU A 67 -21.58 -1.50 14.79
N SER A 68 -21.93 -1.15 13.54
CA SER A 68 -20.92 -1.11 12.47
C SER A 68 -19.78 -0.11 12.70
N GLU A 69 -20.03 0.94 13.48
CA GLU A 69 -19.07 1.98 13.83
C GLU A 69 -18.45 1.78 15.22
N ASP A 70 -18.88 0.74 15.96
CA ASP A 70 -18.34 0.41 17.27
C ASP A 70 -16.96 -0.25 17.12
N GLU A 71 -15.90 0.45 17.54
CA GLU A 71 -14.52 -0.01 17.36
C GLU A 71 -14.25 -1.35 18.06
N GLU A 72 -14.82 -1.57 19.23
CA GLU A 72 -14.62 -2.79 20.01
C GLU A 72 -15.27 -3.99 19.32
N PHE A 73 -16.52 -3.86 18.87
CA PHE A 73 -17.21 -4.91 18.10
C PHE A 73 -16.52 -5.20 16.76
N LEU A 74 -16.10 -4.16 16.03
CA LEU A 74 -15.38 -4.33 14.77
C LEU A 74 -14.01 -5.01 14.98
N ASN A 75 -13.26 -4.61 16.01
CA ASN A 75 -11.99 -5.22 16.35
C ASN A 75 -12.15 -6.67 16.82
N ALA A 76 -13.17 -6.98 17.61
CA ALA A 76 -13.49 -8.35 18.00
C ALA A 76 -13.87 -9.21 16.80
N THR A 77 -14.68 -8.69 15.88
CA THR A 77 -15.07 -9.37 14.63
C THR A 77 -13.83 -9.71 13.79
N ARG A 78 -12.97 -8.71 13.53
CA ARG A 78 -11.72 -8.90 12.79
C ARG A 78 -10.78 -9.88 13.49
N SER A 79 -10.64 -9.79 14.81
CA SER A 79 -9.79 -10.68 15.61
C SER A 79 -10.28 -12.12 15.56
N LYS A 80 -11.59 -12.34 15.66
CA LYS A 80 -12.20 -13.66 15.55
C LYS A 80 -11.98 -14.25 14.17
N LEU A 81 -12.19 -13.48 13.10
CA LEU A 81 -11.91 -13.92 11.73
C LEU A 81 -10.43 -14.27 11.53
N SER A 82 -9.51 -13.42 12.01
CA SER A 82 -8.06 -13.66 11.95
C SER A 82 -7.60 -14.88 12.76
N SER A 83 -8.39 -15.33 13.74
CA SER A 83 -8.12 -16.57 14.48
C SER A 83 -8.32 -17.82 13.61
N PHE A 84 -9.07 -17.69 12.51
CA PHE A 84 -9.22 -18.74 11.52
C PHE A 84 -8.04 -18.72 10.54
N LYS A 85 -7.59 -19.89 10.09
CA LYS A 85 -6.59 -20.02 9.02
C LYS A 85 -7.22 -19.70 7.66
N LEU A 86 -7.52 -18.42 7.43
CA LEU A 86 -8.15 -17.94 6.20
C LEU A 86 -7.18 -18.04 5.00
N SER A 87 -7.71 -18.48 3.86
CA SER A 87 -7.01 -18.33 2.57
C SER A 87 -7.06 -16.87 2.09
N ASP A 88 -6.25 -16.53 1.08
CA ASP A 88 -6.30 -15.19 0.45
C ASP A 88 -7.69 -14.88 -0.13
N ASP A 89 -8.40 -15.89 -0.66
CA ASP A 89 -9.79 -15.75 -1.14
C ASP A 89 -10.78 -15.50 0.00
N ASP A 90 -10.63 -16.20 1.12
CA ASP A 90 -11.47 -15.97 2.29
C ASP A 90 -11.26 -14.58 2.88
N LEU A 91 -10.01 -14.11 2.90
CA LEU A 91 -9.67 -12.77 3.38
C LEU A 91 -10.32 -11.70 2.49
N ARG A 92 -10.23 -11.85 1.17
CA ARG A 92 -10.93 -10.98 0.21
C ARG A 92 -12.45 -11.00 0.39
N TYR A 93 -13.02 -12.18 0.60
CA TYR A 93 -14.46 -12.33 0.87
C TYR A 93 -14.85 -11.55 2.13
N CYS A 94 -14.10 -11.71 3.23
CA CYS A 94 -14.36 -11.02 4.50
C CYS A 94 -14.24 -9.49 4.36
N GLN A 95 -13.23 -9.02 3.64
CA GLN A 95 -13.06 -7.60 3.35
C GLN A 95 -14.20 -7.01 2.51
N GLY A 96 -14.94 -7.84 1.76
CA GLY A 96 -16.05 -7.39 0.92
C GLY A 96 -17.31 -6.97 1.68
N TRP A 97 -17.49 -7.41 2.93
CA TRP A 97 -18.69 -7.08 3.73
C TRP A 97 -18.38 -6.40 5.06
N LEU A 98 -17.11 -6.30 5.45
CA LEU A 98 -16.66 -5.49 6.57
C LEU A 98 -16.44 -4.04 6.16
N PRO A 99 -16.58 -3.08 7.10
CA PRO A 99 -16.10 -1.72 6.90
C PRO A 99 -14.61 -1.74 6.55
N PRO A 100 -14.17 -0.89 5.60
CA PRO A 100 -12.79 -0.89 5.15
C PRO A 100 -11.84 -0.59 6.31
N ALA A 101 -10.71 -1.29 6.34
CA ALA A 101 -9.64 -0.98 7.27
C ALA A 101 -8.94 0.34 6.87
N PRO A 102 -8.29 1.03 7.84
CA PRO A 102 -7.43 2.17 7.54
C PRO A 102 -6.42 1.82 6.44
N THR A 103 -6.29 2.71 5.46
CA THR A 103 -5.42 2.48 4.30
C THR A 103 -4.09 3.19 4.47
N SER A 104 -3.00 2.42 4.36
CA SER A 104 -1.64 2.94 4.34
C SER A 104 -1.03 2.80 2.94
N ILE A 105 -0.16 3.73 2.56
CA ILE A 105 0.58 3.70 1.30
C ILE A 105 1.94 3.03 1.49
N ASN A 106 2.32 2.14 0.58
CA ASN A 106 3.64 1.54 0.54
C ASN A 106 4.31 1.90 -0.79
N ILE A 107 5.27 2.82 -0.76
CA ILE A 107 5.99 3.29 -1.95
C ILE A 107 7.33 2.55 -2.06
N VAL A 108 7.55 1.90 -3.20
CA VAL A 108 8.81 1.24 -3.56
C VAL A 108 9.36 1.92 -4.81
N VAL A 109 10.51 2.56 -4.70
CA VAL A 109 11.18 3.25 -5.81
C VAL A 109 12.42 2.48 -6.23
N ILE A 110 12.55 2.21 -7.52
CA ILE A 110 13.61 1.39 -8.09
C ILE A 110 14.31 2.22 -9.18
N PRO A 111 15.30 3.05 -8.83
CA PRO A 111 16.12 3.73 -9.80
C PRO A 111 17.01 2.74 -10.55
N ASP A 112 17.08 2.93 -11.86
CA ASP A 112 18.00 2.24 -12.73
C ASP A 112 19.38 2.89 -12.64
N LEU A 113 20.31 2.18 -12.02
CA LEU A 113 21.69 2.60 -11.80
C LEU A 113 22.68 1.97 -12.80
N SER A 114 22.16 1.49 -13.93
CA SER A 114 22.95 0.86 -15.00
C SER A 114 23.78 1.85 -15.79
N GLY A 115 24.33 1.41 -16.93
CA GLY A 115 25.15 2.22 -17.82
C GLY A 115 24.47 3.52 -18.26
N ARG A 116 23.14 3.61 -18.23
CA ARG A 116 22.39 4.82 -18.59
C ARG A 116 22.82 6.06 -17.80
N ILE A 117 23.28 5.91 -16.55
CA ILE A 117 23.69 7.05 -15.72
C ILE A 117 24.99 7.71 -16.21
N ASN A 118 25.74 7.00 -17.05
CA ASN A 118 26.99 7.46 -17.68
C ASN A 118 26.82 7.71 -19.19
N ASP A 119 25.67 7.39 -19.77
CA ASP A 119 25.40 7.58 -21.20
C ASP A 119 24.97 9.03 -21.48
N ASN A 120 25.95 9.93 -21.59
CA ASN A 120 25.68 11.33 -21.93
C ASN A 120 25.19 11.53 -23.37
N ILE A 121 25.23 10.51 -24.23
CA ILE A 121 24.82 10.61 -25.63
C ILE A 121 23.31 10.46 -25.73
N ASN A 122 22.76 9.40 -25.13
CA ASN A 122 21.32 9.15 -25.14
C ASN A 122 20.64 9.81 -23.93
N ASN A 123 21.29 9.83 -22.77
CA ASN A 123 20.73 10.26 -21.48
C ASN A 123 21.53 11.43 -20.86
N PRO A 124 21.50 12.63 -21.47
CA PRO A 124 22.23 13.78 -20.92
C PRO A 124 21.72 14.14 -19.51
N ASP A 125 22.64 14.42 -18.60
CA ASP A 125 22.35 14.78 -17.20
C ASP A 125 21.43 13.79 -16.45
N GLN A 126 21.50 12.49 -16.77
CA GLN A 126 20.56 11.50 -16.20
C GLN A 126 20.52 11.51 -14.66
N VAL A 127 21.68 11.66 -14.03
CA VAL A 127 21.79 11.66 -12.57
C VAL A 127 21.12 12.88 -11.94
N GLY A 128 21.20 14.06 -12.58
CA GLY A 128 20.50 15.26 -12.12
C GLY A 128 18.99 15.06 -12.16
N ASN A 129 18.48 14.51 -13.26
CA ASN A 129 17.06 14.26 -13.48
C ASN A 129 16.51 13.18 -12.56
N ASP A 130 17.23 12.07 -12.38
CA ASP A 130 16.80 11.03 -11.43
C ASP A 130 16.75 11.57 -9.99
N LYS A 131 17.73 12.39 -9.58
CA LYS A 131 17.73 13.02 -8.25
C LYS A 131 16.53 13.93 -8.05
N LEU A 132 16.15 14.68 -9.08
CA LEU A 132 14.95 15.51 -9.06
C LEU A 132 13.69 14.65 -8.90
N VAL A 133 13.55 13.61 -9.72
CA VAL A 133 12.44 12.65 -9.67
C VAL A 133 12.32 12.04 -8.27
N LEU A 134 13.41 11.50 -7.72
CA LEU A 134 13.42 10.91 -6.38
C LEU A 134 13.04 11.92 -5.29
N LYS A 135 13.52 13.17 -5.39
CA LYS A 135 13.14 14.25 -4.48
C LYS A 135 11.65 14.54 -4.55
N THR A 136 11.07 14.57 -5.74
CA THR A 136 9.64 14.78 -5.93
C THR A 136 8.81 13.64 -5.34
N ILE A 137 9.21 12.39 -5.58
CA ILE A 137 8.54 11.22 -4.99
C ILE A 137 8.56 11.31 -3.46
N TRP A 138 9.71 11.66 -2.87
CA TRP A 138 9.84 11.83 -1.42
C TRP A 138 8.94 12.94 -0.88
N GLN A 139 8.88 14.10 -1.54
CA GLN A 139 8.02 15.20 -1.11
C GLN A 139 6.54 14.83 -1.22
N SER A 140 6.13 14.13 -2.28
CA SER A 140 4.76 13.62 -2.39
C SER A 140 4.44 12.59 -1.31
N PHE A 141 5.36 11.69 -0.97
CA PHE A 141 5.21 10.79 0.18
C PHE A 141 4.99 11.55 1.49
N ILE A 142 5.84 12.55 1.78
CA ILE A 142 5.66 13.40 2.96
C ILE A 142 4.27 14.04 2.94
N ASN A 143 3.84 14.60 1.81
CA ASN A 143 2.55 15.28 1.71
C ASN A 143 1.36 14.38 2.02
N VAL A 144 1.35 13.15 1.49
CA VAL A 144 0.26 12.20 1.76
C VAL A 144 0.30 11.64 3.18
N SER A 145 1.47 11.56 3.81
CA SER A 145 1.64 10.87 5.09
C SER A 145 1.70 11.79 6.31
N LYS A 146 2.17 13.04 6.19
CA LYS A 146 2.52 13.91 7.33
C LYS A 146 1.37 14.24 8.28
N LEU A 147 0.14 14.30 7.78
CA LEU A 147 -1.04 14.65 8.57
C LEU A 147 -1.76 13.42 9.15
N LYS A 148 -1.39 12.21 8.71
CA LYS A 148 -1.98 10.99 9.25
C LYS A 148 -1.42 10.73 10.65
N GLN A 149 -2.25 10.13 11.49
CA GLN A 149 -1.86 9.62 12.80
C GLN A 149 -1.83 8.09 12.74
N ASP A 150 -0.85 7.47 13.40
CA ASP A 150 -0.72 6.01 13.54
C ASP A 150 -0.71 5.24 12.19
N SER A 151 -0.38 5.91 11.08
CA SER A 151 -0.33 5.30 9.76
C SER A 151 0.81 4.30 9.66
N LYS A 152 0.63 3.25 8.88
CA LYS A 152 1.68 2.29 8.53
C LYS A 152 2.29 2.60 7.17
N ASP A 153 2.27 3.87 6.79
CA ASP A 153 2.83 4.36 5.53
C ASP A 153 4.33 4.06 5.49
N LYS A 154 4.80 3.61 4.32
CA LYS A 154 6.19 3.19 4.14
C LYS A 154 6.74 3.69 2.80
N PHE A 155 8.00 4.09 2.82
CA PHE A 155 8.75 4.51 1.65
C PHE A 155 10.10 3.79 1.61
N ILE A 156 10.47 3.26 0.45
CA ILE A 156 11.73 2.56 0.22
C ILE A 156 12.29 2.98 -1.14
N VAL A 157 13.58 3.35 -1.18
CA VAL A 157 14.37 3.28 -2.42
C VAL A 157 15.19 1.99 -2.40
N ASP A 158 14.99 1.14 -3.39
CA ASP A 158 15.66 -0.16 -3.54
C ASP A 158 16.43 -0.19 -4.86
N VAL A 159 17.36 -1.14 -5.00
CA VAL A 159 18.13 -1.30 -6.25
C VAL A 159 18.00 -2.70 -6.82
N THR A 160 18.16 -2.81 -8.14
CA THR A 160 18.02 -4.07 -8.87
C THR A 160 19.10 -5.08 -8.50
N ASP A 161 20.31 -4.63 -8.14
CA ASP A 161 21.42 -5.48 -7.73
C ASP A 161 22.14 -4.94 -6.48
N ILE A 162 22.13 -5.69 -5.39
CA ILE A 162 22.75 -5.32 -4.10
C ILE A 162 24.28 -5.14 -4.22
N SER A 163 24.90 -5.73 -5.25
CA SER A 163 26.31 -5.53 -5.55
C SER A 163 26.61 -4.16 -6.17
N GLN A 164 25.58 -3.44 -6.64
CA GLN A 164 25.65 -2.01 -6.91
C GLN A 164 26.01 -1.27 -5.61
N ALA A 165 26.63 -0.09 -5.75
CA ALA A 165 27.21 0.64 -4.63
C ALA A 165 28.30 -0.13 -3.84
N LYS A 166 29.10 -0.97 -4.53
CA LYS A 166 30.24 -1.71 -3.93
C LYS A 166 29.86 -2.58 -2.74
N GLY A 167 28.64 -3.13 -2.72
CA GLY A 167 28.11 -3.91 -1.58
C GLY A 167 27.86 -3.07 -0.31
N GLN A 168 28.05 -1.75 -0.36
CA GLN A 168 27.67 -0.81 0.72
C GLN A 168 26.17 -0.48 0.66
N PHE A 169 25.41 -1.09 -0.25
CA PHE A 169 24.00 -0.81 -0.40
C PHE A 169 23.21 -1.04 0.90
N GLY A 170 23.60 -1.99 1.76
CA GLY A 170 22.97 -2.14 3.08
C GLY A 170 23.00 -0.86 3.94
N LYS A 171 24.09 -0.07 3.87
CA LYS A 171 24.20 1.20 4.60
C LYS A 171 23.40 2.32 3.96
N VAL A 172 23.40 2.38 2.62
CA VAL A 172 22.64 3.37 1.84
C VAL A 172 21.13 3.10 1.94
N ALA A 173 20.73 1.83 1.85
CA ALA A 173 19.34 1.38 1.94
C ALA A 173 18.71 1.71 3.29
N ASN A 174 19.47 1.67 4.39
CA ASN A 174 18.96 2.07 5.70
C ASN A 174 18.61 3.57 5.75
N GLN A 175 19.31 4.42 4.98
CA GLN A 175 19.05 5.87 4.89
C GLN A 175 17.89 6.20 3.93
N LEU A 176 17.49 5.25 3.09
CA LEU A 176 16.45 5.40 2.08
C LEU A 176 15.22 4.55 2.39
N GLN A 177 15.05 4.15 3.65
CA GLN A 177 13.90 3.42 4.16
C GLN A 177 13.24 4.20 5.31
N PHE A 178 11.98 4.55 5.12
CA PHE A 178 11.18 5.29 6.09
C PHE A 178 9.90 4.50 6.33
N ASP A 179 9.65 4.13 7.59
CA ASP A 179 8.52 3.30 7.99
C ASP A 179 7.84 3.96 9.19
N LEU A 180 6.57 4.34 9.01
CA LEU A 180 5.79 5.03 10.05
C LEU A 180 5.10 4.06 11.01
N SER A 181 5.15 2.74 10.77
CA SER A 181 4.48 1.75 11.61
C SER A 181 5.01 1.70 13.06
N THR A 182 6.23 2.18 13.28
CA THR A 182 6.86 2.30 14.60
C THR A 182 6.60 3.65 15.27
N HIS A 183 6.06 4.63 14.55
CA HIS A 183 5.79 5.99 15.06
C HIS A 183 4.34 6.09 15.54
N LYS A 184 4.06 5.51 16.72
CA LYS A 184 2.72 5.43 17.30
C LYS A 184 2.43 6.49 18.36
N GLY A 185 1.16 6.87 18.49
CA GLY A 185 0.63 7.80 19.48
C GLY A 185 1.07 9.25 19.28
N LYS A 186 1.56 9.60 18.09
CA LYS A 186 2.10 10.93 17.75
C LYS A 186 1.73 11.29 16.31
N SER A 187 1.68 12.59 16.03
CA SER A 187 1.56 13.07 14.64
C SER A 187 2.81 12.71 13.83
N ASN A 188 2.60 12.26 12.58
CA ASN A 188 3.68 12.02 11.62
C ASN A 188 4.48 13.29 11.28
N LEU A 189 3.94 14.48 11.53
CA LEU A 189 4.68 15.74 11.40
C LEU A 189 5.99 15.72 12.22
N LEU A 190 5.98 15.07 13.38
CA LEU A 190 7.16 14.95 14.24
C LEU A 190 8.19 13.93 13.70
N TYR A 191 7.78 13.03 12.81
CA TYR A 191 8.68 12.10 12.13
C TYR A 191 9.43 12.80 11.00
N PHE A 192 8.73 13.61 10.21
CA PHE A 192 9.26 14.31 9.04
C PHE A 192 10.03 15.59 9.41
N THR A 193 11.20 15.40 10.04
CA THR A 193 12.11 16.49 10.41
C THR A 193 13.04 16.89 9.26
N ASP A 194 13.66 18.06 9.36
CA ASP A 194 14.75 18.48 8.46
C ASP A 194 15.92 17.48 8.45
N GLY A 195 16.15 16.79 9.57
CA GLY A 195 17.12 15.71 9.65
C GLY A 195 16.80 14.56 8.70
N LYS A 196 15.51 14.17 8.58
CA LYS A 196 15.06 13.13 7.64
C LYS A 196 15.20 13.57 6.18
N ASN A 197 14.91 14.84 5.87
CA ASN A 197 15.15 15.37 4.53
C ASN A 197 16.63 15.33 4.15
N LYS A 198 17.52 15.72 5.06
CA LYS A 198 18.98 15.65 4.84
C LYS A 198 19.49 14.21 4.74
N GLU A 199 18.94 13.30 5.55
CA GLU A 199 19.25 11.86 5.50
C GLU A 199 18.91 11.29 4.11
N PHE A 200 17.72 11.60 3.60
CA PHE A 200 17.28 11.20 2.26
C PHE A 200 18.19 11.76 1.16
N GLU A 201 18.44 13.08 1.14
CA GLU A 201 19.29 13.72 0.14
C GLU A 201 20.72 13.15 0.15
N LYS A 202 21.29 12.93 1.34
CA LYS A 202 22.61 12.31 1.48
C LYS A 202 22.62 10.86 0.99
N GLY A 203 21.58 10.08 1.30
CA GLY A 203 21.41 8.70 0.86
C GLY A 203 21.40 8.61 -0.67
N ILE A 204 20.62 9.45 -1.34
CA ILE A 204 20.57 9.52 -2.81
C ILE A 204 21.93 9.88 -3.39
N ASN A 205 22.57 10.94 -2.87
CA ASN A 205 23.88 11.35 -3.37
C ASN A 205 24.90 10.22 -3.26
N THR A 206 24.97 9.57 -2.10
CA THR A 206 25.87 8.44 -1.85
C THR A 206 25.58 7.26 -2.79
N MET A 207 24.30 6.97 -3.03
CA MET A 207 23.86 5.92 -3.96
C MET A 207 24.39 6.17 -5.38
N TYR A 208 24.14 7.35 -5.94
CA TYR A 208 24.55 7.71 -7.30
C TYR A 208 26.07 7.82 -7.44
N ASP A 209 26.77 8.39 -6.46
CA ASP A 209 28.23 8.49 -6.50
C ASP A 209 28.88 7.10 -6.48
N SER A 210 28.31 6.18 -5.71
CA SER A 210 28.77 4.78 -5.67
C SER A 210 28.44 4.02 -6.95
N ALA A 211 27.28 4.28 -7.57
CA ALA A 211 26.88 3.68 -8.83
C ALA A 211 27.75 4.17 -10.00
N LYS A 212 28.05 5.47 -10.09
CA LYS A 212 28.96 6.02 -11.11
C LYS A 212 30.32 5.32 -11.13
N ALA A 213 30.84 4.99 -9.95
CA ALA A 213 32.13 4.31 -9.84
C ALA A 213 32.10 2.85 -10.28
N LYS A 214 30.93 2.20 -10.32
CA LYS A 214 30.75 0.81 -10.75
C LYS A 214 29.32 0.61 -11.28
N PRO A 215 29.02 1.06 -12.51
CA PRO A 215 27.72 0.83 -13.12
C PRO A 215 27.54 -0.67 -13.35
N LEU A 216 26.42 -1.22 -12.90
CA LEU A 216 26.01 -2.60 -13.16
C LEU A 216 24.61 -2.57 -13.75
N GLY A 217 24.34 -3.44 -14.72
CA GLY A 217 23.06 -3.55 -15.40
C GLY A 217 21.88 -3.74 -14.44
N ALA A 218 20.71 -3.31 -14.90
CA ALA A 218 19.47 -3.40 -14.15
C ALA A 218 18.71 -4.68 -14.55
N ASP A 219 18.92 -5.77 -13.80
CA ASP A 219 18.18 -7.02 -13.98
C ASP A 219 16.82 -6.95 -13.27
N TYR A 220 15.85 -6.33 -13.95
CA TYR A 220 14.49 -6.19 -13.44
C TYR A 220 13.77 -7.52 -13.29
N VAL A 221 14.02 -8.49 -14.17
CA VAL A 221 13.38 -9.82 -14.08
C VAL A 221 13.81 -10.49 -12.78
N PHE A 222 15.11 -10.47 -12.48
CA PHE A 222 15.65 -10.97 -11.23
C PHE A 222 15.12 -10.19 -10.03
N TYR A 223 15.10 -8.85 -10.10
CA TYR A 223 14.62 -8.02 -9.01
C TYR A 223 13.14 -8.29 -8.67
N LEU A 224 12.26 -8.27 -9.67
CA LEU A 224 10.83 -8.51 -9.48
C LEU A 224 10.58 -9.90 -8.89
N ARG A 225 11.29 -10.92 -9.41
CA ARG A 225 11.17 -12.30 -8.93
C ARG A 225 11.65 -12.48 -7.49
N ARG A 226 12.76 -11.84 -7.10
CA ARG A 226 13.46 -12.17 -5.85
C ARG A 226 13.21 -11.17 -4.72
N TYR A 227 13.03 -9.90 -5.04
CA TYR A 227 13.00 -8.83 -4.05
C TYR A 227 11.63 -8.17 -3.95
N LEU A 228 10.97 -7.86 -5.08
CA LEU A 228 9.74 -7.05 -5.06
C LEU A 228 8.68 -7.64 -4.12
N ASN A 229 8.43 -8.94 -4.17
CA ASN A 229 7.41 -9.58 -3.33
C ASN A 229 7.63 -9.33 -1.82
N SER A 230 8.89 -9.21 -1.38
CA SER A 230 9.23 -8.90 0.02
C SER A 230 9.09 -7.42 0.38
N ARG A 231 9.00 -6.54 -0.63
CA ARG A 231 8.82 -5.09 -0.47
C ARG A 231 7.35 -4.67 -0.52
N LEU A 232 6.50 -5.45 -1.20
CA LEU A 232 5.06 -5.23 -1.23
C LEU A 232 4.43 -5.55 0.13
N LYS A 233 3.39 -4.80 0.49
CA LYS A 233 2.59 -5.01 1.69
C LYS A 233 1.25 -5.63 1.31
N LYS A 234 0.90 -6.73 1.98
CA LYS A 234 -0.40 -7.38 1.83
C LYS A 234 -1.41 -6.74 2.78
N SER A 235 -2.61 -6.46 2.28
CA SER A 235 -3.74 -6.06 3.12
C SER A 235 -4.16 -7.19 4.05
N THR A 236 -4.67 -6.83 5.22
CA THR A 236 -5.20 -7.73 6.24
C THR A 236 -6.62 -7.30 6.61
N LEU A 237 -7.23 -7.94 7.60
CA LEU A 237 -8.50 -7.47 8.15
C LEU A 237 -8.35 -6.17 8.95
N PHE A 238 -7.14 -5.82 9.39
CA PHE A 238 -6.88 -4.63 10.22
C PHE A 238 -6.23 -3.48 9.46
N ASP A 239 -5.60 -3.77 8.32
CA ASP A 239 -4.83 -2.79 7.56
C ASP A 239 -5.06 -3.00 6.07
N ASN A 240 -5.40 -1.93 5.37
CA ASN A 240 -5.36 -1.91 3.92
C ASN A 240 -4.05 -1.30 3.44
N TYR A 241 -3.48 -1.84 2.36
CA TYR A 241 -2.30 -1.29 1.73
C TYR A 241 -2.56 -0.97 0.26
N LEU A 242 -2.13 0.22 -0.16
CA LEU A 242 -1.95 0.59 -1.55
C LEU A 242 -0.45 0.57 -1.86
N ASN A 243 -0.02 -0.41 -2.65
CA ASN A 243 1.37 -0.47 -3.11
C ASN A 243 1.56 0.41 -4.34
N LYS A 244 2.54 1.32 -4.31
CA LYS A 244 2.96 2.10 -5.46
C LYS A 244 4.42 1.79 -5.77
N VAL A 245 4.66 1.19 -6.94
CA VAL A 245 6.00 0.87 -7.42
C VAL A 245 6.37 1.87 -8.50
N LEU A 246 7.49 2.56 -8.32
CA LEU A 246 8.02 3.52 -9.29
C LEU A 246 9.36 3.02 -9.79
N ILE A 247 9.48 2.77 -11.09
CA ILE A 247 10.73 2.38 -11.75
C ILE A 247 11.23 3.59 -12.54
N VAL A 248 12.38 4.13 -12.14
CA VAL A 248 13.00 5.28 -12.82
C VAL A 248 14.05 4.72 -13.77
N THR A 249 13.75 4.65 -15.06
CA THR A 249 14.59 3.96 -16.07
C THR A 249 14.38 4.59 -17.44
N ASP A 250 15.35 4.43 -18.33
CA ASP A 250 15.17 4.78 -19.74
C ASP A 250 14.30 3.75 -20.50
N GLY A 251 13.85 2.69 -19.81
CA GLY A 251 12.90 1.69 -20.29
C GLY A 251 13.55 0.43 -20.84
N TYR A 252 14.86 0.44 -21.09
CA TYR A 252 15.58 -0.72 -21.62
C TYR A 252 16.07 -1.62 -20.48
N LEU A 253 15.69 -2.90 -20.51
CA LEU A 253 16.20 -3.96 -19.62
C LEU A 253 17.56 -4.45 -20.13
N GLU A 254 18.63 -3.98 -19.50
CA GLU A 254 19.99 -4.39 -19.80
C GLU A 254 20.53 -5.37 -18.76
N ALA A 255 20.83 -6.60 -19.19
CA ALA A 255 21.55 -7.57 -18.35
C ALA A 255 23.06 -7.43 -18.55
N THR A 256 23.83 -7.37 -17.46
CA THR A 256 25.31 -7.35 -17.55
C THR A 256 25.83 -8.73 -17.91
N GLY A 257 26.59 -8.85 -19.00
CA GLY A 257 27.30 -10.08 -19.37
C GLY A 257 26.39 -11.26 -19.74
N ARG A 258 25.12 -11.01 -20.05
CA ARG A 258 24.14 -12.00 -20.54
C ARG A 258 23.40 -11.42 -21.75
N SER A 259 22.69 -12.28 -22.49
CA SER A 259 21.77 -11.79 -23.52
C SER A 259 20.76 -10.82 -22.87
N PRO A 260 20.47 -9.65 -23.48
CA PRO A 260 19.52 -8.69 -22.93
C PRO A 260 18.15 -9.34 -22.70
N ASP A 261 17.54 -9.12 -21.54
CA ASP A 261 16.14 -9.51 -21.31
C ASP A 261 15.17 -8.61 -22.10
N THR A 262 15.62 -7.43 -22.55
CA THR A 262 14.92 -6.71 -23.61
C THR A 262 15.26 -7.34 -24.94
N LYS A 263 14.46 -8.33 -25.33
CA LYS A 263 14.62 -9.04 -26.60
C LYS A 263 14.26 -8.18 -27.82
N ILE A 264 14.07 -6.87 -27.66
CA ILE A 264 13.76 -5.95 -28.77
C ILE A 264 15.01 -5.58 -29.59
N TYR A 265 16.19 -5.61 -28.96
CA TYR A 265 17.44 -5.30 -29.65
C TYR A 265 17.79 -6.39 -30.66
N GLY A 266 18.10 -5.99 -31.89
CA GLY A 266 18.29 -6.90 -33.03
C GLY A 266 17.01 -7.26 -33.79
N PHE A 267 15.84 -6.82 -33.31
CA PHE A 267 14.54 -7.02 -33.96
C PHE A 267 13.95 -5.71 -34.54
N GLU A 268 14.77 -4.65 -34.65
CA GLU A 268 14.35 -3.32 -35.10
C GLU A 268 13.71 -3.38 -36.49
N LYS A 269 14.25 -4.22 -37.39
CA LYS A 269 13.74 -4.41 -38.76
C LYS A 269 12.29 -4.89 -38.82
N VAL A 270 11.81 -5.58 -37.79
CA VAL A 270 10.43 -6.09 -37.73
C VAL A 270 9.56 -5.30 -36.75
N LEU A 271 10.14 -4.75 -35.67
CA LEU A 271 9.41 -3.96 -34.69
C LEU A 271 9.16 -2.52 -35.15
N TYR A 272 10.09 -1.88 -35.85
CA TYR A 272 9.91 -0.49 -36.31
C TYR A 272 8.76 -0.34 -37.32
N PRO A 273 8.58 -1.25 -38.31
CA PRO A 273 7.37 -1.22 -39.14
C PRO A 273 6.10 -1.50 -38.32
N ALA A 274 6.19 -2.31 -37.27
CA ALA A 274 5.04 -2.68 -36.43
C ALA A 274 4.43 -1.50 -35.68
N VAL A 275 5.25 -0.48 -35.38
CA VAL A 275 4.80 0.82 -34.85
C VAL A 275 3.84 1.47 -35.84
N THR A 276 4.25 1.61 -37.10
CA THR A 276 3.43 2.22 -38.17
C THR A 276 2.14 1.44 -38.45
N PHE A 277 2.18 0.10 -38.34
CA PHE A 277 1.02 -0.76 -38.55
C PHE A 277 0.15 -0.98 -37.29
N GLY A 278 0.55 -0.45 -36.13
CA GLY A 278 -0.18 -0.63 -34.87
C GLY A 278 -0.25 -2.08 -34.38
N ASN A 279 0.70 -2.94 -34.74
CA ASN A 279 0.66 -4.38 -34.45
C ASN A 279 1.86 -4.90 -33.63
N ILE A 280 2.51 -4.00 -32.87
CA ILE A 280 3.70 -4.27 -32.04
C ILE A 280 3.55 -5.56 -31.21
N LEU A 281 2.46 -5.70 -30.45
CA LEU A 281 2.24 -6.88 -29.58
C LEU A 281 2.18 -8.19 -30.37
N SER A 282 1.59 -8.17 -31.57
CA SER A 282 1.52 -9.35 -32.43
C SER A 282 2.90 -9.79 -32.90
N ILE A 283 3.78 -8.83 -33.23
CA ILE A 283 5.16 -9.12 -33.61
C ILE A 283 5.98 -9.62 -32.42
N ILE A 284 5.81 -9.03 -31.22
CA ILE A 284 6.44 -9.52 -29.99
C ILE A 284 6.07 -10.99 -29.75
N ASN A 285 4.78 -11.34 -29.85
CA ASN A 285 4.30 -12.71 -29.67
C ASN A 285 4.83 -13.66 -30.75
N LEU A 286 4.75 -13.26 -32.03
CA LEU A 286 5.23 -14.06 -33.16
C LEU A 286 6.72 -14.38 -33.07
N LYS A 287 7.51 -13.41 -32.59
CA LYS A 287 8.96 -13.53 -32.42
C LYS A 287 9.36 -14.06 -31.05
N GLN A 288 8.40 -14.40 -30.18
CA GLN A 288 8.62 -14.91 -28.82
C GLN A 288 9.52 -14.01 -27.98
N LEU A 289 9.35 -12.69 -28.16
CA LEU A 289 10.14 -11.67 -27.48
C LEU A 289 9.62 -11.39 -26.07
N ASN A 290 8.46 -11.91 -25.68
CA ASN A 290 7.88 -11.63 -24.37
C ASN A 290 8.81 -12.04 -23.22
N ILE A 291 8.67 -11.31 -22.12
CA ILE A 291 9.31 -11.64 -20.86
C ILE A 291 8.40 -12.61 -20.10
N PRO A 292 8.94 -13.72 -19.56
CA PRO A 292 8.18 -14.62 -18.71
C PRO A 292 7.59 -13.90 -17.50
N ALA A 293 6.33 -14.21 -17.17
CA ALA A 293 5.72 -13.74 -15.95
C ALA A 293 6.47 -14.30 -14.73
N VAL A 294 6.60 -13.48 -13.69
CA VAL A 294 7.14 -13.91 -12.40
C VAL A 294 6.01 -13.92 -11.37
N SER A 295 6.04 -14.89 -10.46
CA SER A 295 5.00 -15.05 -9.44
C SER A 295 5.14 -13.98 -8.36
N VAL A 296 4.41 -12.88 -8.52
CA VAL A 296 4.30 -11.78 -7.54
C VAL A 296 2.84 -11.36 -7.46
N ASP A 297 2.31 -11.19 -6.25
CA ASP A 297 0.95 -10.69 -6.05
C ASP A 297 0.91 -9.17 -6.27
N LEU A 298 0.29 -8.73 -7.36
CA LEU A 298 0.12 -7.33 -7.73
C LEU A 298 -1.32 -6.82 -7.55
N SER A 299 -2.16 -7.57 -6.82
CA SER A 299 -3.60 -7.29 -6.71
C SER A 299 -3.94 -5.91 -6.14
N ASN A 300 -3.12 -5.37 -5.25
CA ASN A 300 -3.24 -4.03 -4.66
C ASN A 300 -2.09 -3.08 -5.06
N THR A 301 -1.50 -3.31 -6.24
CA THR A 301 -0.33 -2.59 -6.71
C THR A 301 -0.65 -1.70 -7.91
N GLN A 302 -0.05 -0.51 -7.91
CA GLN A 302 0.07 0.38 -9.06
C GLN A 302 1.56 0.50 -9.43
N ILE A 303 1.85 0.52 -10.73
CA ILE A 303 3.22 0.60 -11.25
C ILE A 303 3.33 1.78 -12.20
N LEU A 304 4.31 2.65 -11.93
CA LEU A 304 4.74 3.73 -12.82
C LEU A 304 6.16 3.46 -13.29
N ILE A 305 6.36 3.53 -14.60
CA ILE A 305 7.69 3.60 -15.22
C ILE A 305 7.86 5.01 -15.76
N CYS A 306 8.91 5.69 -15.34
CA CYS A 306 9.17 7.07 -15.70
C CYS A 306 10.63 7.34 -16.06
N GLU A 307 10.87 8.52 -16.63
CA GLU A 307 12.16 8.92 -17.21
C GLU A 307 12.55 8.09 -18.44
N VAL A 308 11.56 7.55 -19.16
CA VAL A 308 11.79 6.75 -20.36
C VAL A 308 12.31 7.65 -21.47
N ASN A 309 13.50 7.35 -21.97
CA ASN A 309 14.16 8.19 -22.94
C ASN A 309 14.67 7.34 -24.10
N GLU A 310 14.21 7.67 -25.31
CA GLU A 310 14.55 6.91 -26.50
C GLU A 310 16.02 7.12 -26.89
N ARG A 311 16.69 6.03 -27.27
CA ARG A 311 18.02 6.11 -27.87
C ARG A 311 17.95 6.81 -29.21
N LYS A 312 19.03 7.50 -29.60
CA LYS A 312 19.11 8.24 -30.88
C LYS A 312 18.70 7.41 -32.11
N LYS A 313 19.03 6.12 -32.12
CA LYS A 313 18.75 5.20 -33.26
C LYS A 313 17.28 4.76 -33.35
N GLY A 314 16.53 4.86 -32.27
CA GLY A 314 15.14 4.39 -32.19
C GLY A 314 14.13 5.50 -31.88
N LYS A 315 14.56 6.76 -31.93
CA LYS A 315 13.72 7.92 -31.68
C LYS A 315 12.44 7.92 -32.51
N GLY A 316 11.30 8.16 -31.86
CA GLY A 316 9.96 8.14 -32.41
C GLY A 316 9.38 6.74 -32.62
N LYS A 317 9.97 5.70 -32.03
CA LYS A 317 9.57 4.29 -32.21
C LYS A 317 9.79 3.47 -30.95
N ASP A 318 10.95 3.63 -30.34
CA ASP A 318 11.35 2.86 -29.16
C ASP A 318 10.40 3.10 -28.01
N PHE A 319 9.90 4.33 -27.81
CA PHE A 319 8.94 4.61 -26.75
C PHE A 319 7.69 3.73 -26.87
N GLU A 320 7.07 3.70 -28.05
CA GLU A 320 5.86 2.90 -28.29
C GLU A 320 6.13 1.39 -28.14
N ILE A 321 7.29 0.93 -28.61
CA ILE A 321 7.70 -0.47 -28.48
C ILE A 321 7.88 -0.84 -27.00
N LEU A 322 8.61 -0.01 -26.25
CA LEU A 322 8.88 -0.22 -24.83
C LEU A 322 7.60 -0.16 -24.00
N GLU A 323 6.69 0.77 -24.29
CA GLU A 323 5.41 0.87 -23.60
C GLU A 323 4.60 -0.43 -23.77
N VAL A 324 4.46 -0.92 -25.00
CA VAL A 324 3.76 -2.19 -25.28
C VAL A 324 4.46 -3.36 -24.62
N TYR A 325 5.80 -3.37 -24.63
CA TYR A 325 6.61 -4.44 -24.05
C TYR A 325 6.44 -4.56 -22.54
N TRP A 326 6.55 -3.43 -21.81
CA TRP A 326 6.34 -3.40 -20.37
C TRP A 326 4.89 -3.66 -20.00
N LYS A 327 3.93 -3.12 -20.75
CA LYS A 327 2.50 -3.34 -20.49
C LYS A 327 2.11 -4.81 -20.64
N ASP A 328 2.59 -5.49 -21.69
CA ASP A 328 2.39 -6.93 -21.87
C ASP A 328 2.96 -7.71 -20.68
N TRP A 329 4.19 -7.39 -20.26
CA TRP A 329 4.84 -8.07 -19.15
C TRP A 329 4.07 -7.90 -17.83
N MET A 330 3.70 -6.67 -17.48
CA MET A 330 2.97 -6.39 -16.23
C MET A 330 1.56 -7.00 -16.23
N THR A 331 0.88 -6.97 -17.38
CA THR A 331 -0.45 -7.58 -17.51
C THR A 331 -0.39 -9.10 -17.34
N LYS A 332 0.65 -9.75 -17.89
CA LYS A 332 0.90 -11.19 -17.67
C LYS A 332 1.24 -11.56 -16.23
N MET A 333 1.75 -10.60 -15.45
CA MET A 333 1.93 -10.75 -14.00
C MET A 333 0.64 -10.51 -13.20
N GLY A 334 -0.49 -10.25 -13.86
CA GLY A 334 -1.79 -10.02 -13.21
C GLY A 334 -2.04 -8.57 -12.80
N LEU A 335 -1.20 -7.62 -13.21
CA LEU A 335 -1.47 -6.20 -13.02
C LEU A 335 -2.61 -5.76 -13.94
N LYS A 336 -3.60 -5.07 -13.38
CA LYS A 336 -4.67 -4.46 -14.18
C LYS A 336 -4.10 -3.32 -15.04
N SER A 337 -4.56 -3.20 -16.28
CA SER A 337 -4.01 -2.23 -17.24
C SER A 337 -4.13 -0.77 -16.78
N GLU A 338 -5.19 -0.43 -16.04
CA GLU A 338 -5.42 0.90 -15.46
C GLU A 338 -4.41 1.26 -14.34
N ASN A 339 -3.81 0.24 -13.71
CA ASN A 339 -2.82 0.38 -12.65
C ASN A 339 -1.39 0.47 -13.19
N PHE A 340 -1.20 0.42 -14.51
CA PHE A 340 0.09 0.58 -15.17
C PHE A 340 0.19 1.94 -15.86
N LYS A 341 1.30 2.65 -15.63
CA LYS A 341 1.62 3.90 -16.30
C LYS A 341 3.05 3.86 -16.82
N PHE A 342 3.25 4.36 -18.04
CA PHE A 342 4.53 4.44 -18.72
C PHE A 342 4.66 5.86 -19.28
N ILE A 343 5.60 6.64 -18.77
CA ILE A 343 5.73 8.06 -19.13
C ILE A 343 7.12 8.37 -19.69
N PRO A 344 7.21 9.21 -20.74
CA PRO A 344 8.48 9.62 -21.31
C PRO A 344 9.22 10.56 -20.36
N ARG A 345 10.51 10.75 -20.64
CA ARG A 345 11.28 11.84 -20.09
C ARG A 345 10.87 13.14 -20.77
N GLU A 346 10.32 14.05 -19.99
CA GLU A 346 9.89 15.36 -20.45
C GLU A 346 11.06 16.36 -20.47
N GLN A 347 11.05 17.29 -21.42
CA GLN A 347 12.03 18.38 -21.43
C GLN A 347 11.85 19.34 -20.27
N ALA A 348 10.60 19.57 -19.88
CA ALA A 348 10.23 20.47 -18.80
C ALA A 348 9.98 19.66 -17.53
N SER A 349 10.85 19.83 -16.53
CA SER A 349 10.85 19.03 -15.31
C SER A 349 9.53 19.12 -14.53
N ASN A 350 8.84 20.24 -14.58
CA ASN A 350 7.54 20.45 -13.94
C ASN A 350 6.47 19.46 -14.44
N ILE A 351 6.55 19.02 -15.69
CA ILE A 351 5.61 18.04 -16.24
C ILE A 351 5.85 16.67 -15.59
N THR A 352 7.09 16.19 -15.57
CA THR A 352 7.46 14.96 -14.86
C THR A 352 7.07 15.03 -13.39
N GLU A 353 7.34 16.14 -12.72
CA GLU A 353 6.97 16.33 -11.32
C GLU A 353 5.45 16.20 -11.10
N ASN A 354 4.64 16.77 -11.98
CA ASN A 354 3.19 16.68 -11.90
C ASN A 354 2.68 15.26 -12.12
N TYR A 355 3.27 14.51 -13.07
CA TYR A 355 2.92 13.09 -13.25
C TYR A 355 3.23 12.28 -11.99
N ILE A 356 4.38 12.50 -11.36
CA ILE A 356 4.78 11.82 -10.13
C ILE A 356 3.85 12.17 -8.98
N LYS A 357 3.58 13.47 -8.75
CA LYS A 357 2.66 13.95 -7.72
C LYS A 357 1.30 13.32 -7.89
N ASN A 358 0.74 13.41 -9.09
CA ASN A 358 -0.58 12.84 -9.41
C ASN A 358 -0.62 11.32 -9.21
N PHE A 359 0.46 10.60 -9.54
CA PHE A 359 0.53 9.16 -9.34
C PHE A 359 0.63 8.77 -7.86
N ILE A 360 1.26 9.58 -7.00
CA ILE A 360 1.42 9.25 -5.58
C ILE A 360 0.23 9.72 -4.73
N GLU A 361 -0.30 10.89 -5.06
CA GLU A 361 -1.31 11.60 -4.26
C GLU A 361 -2.75 11.15 -4.57
N ASN A 362 -2.98 10.55 -5.75
CA ASN A 362 -4.22 9.87 -6.14
C ASN A 362 -4.00 8.36 -6.24
#